data_AF-K9FA11-F1
#
_entry.id   AF-K9FA11-F1
#
_cell.length_a   1.000
_cell.length_b   1.000
_cell.length_c   1.000
_cell.angle_alpha   90.00
_cell.angle_beta   90.00
_cell.angle_gamma   90.00
#
_symmetry.space_group_name_H-M   'P 1'
#
loop_
_entity.id
_entity.type
_entity.pdbx_description
1 polymer ?
#
loop_
_entity_poly.entity_id
_entity_poly.type
_entity_poly.pdbx_seq_one_letter_code
_entity_poly.pdbx_strand_id
1 'polypeptide(L)'
;MVSTPHEASSAPPEPSVTPTNAETPINALDPIAVDNFSDDTNSVFEDDMSDLTSLSSSVLEFEYENGRRYCSPRSGGYMMPNDEEEQDRMDLTHHIWLMLLGGELYNAPIKSSPQNILDLGTGTGIWAMDIAEKFPSAHVTGTDISPIQPTWVAPNIDFIVEDFESEWQYRLNHFDFIHARCLAGCVADWPGFIRRIYDHVKPGGYFESHESAVWARSDDGSLKQGSALMEWQKAINFAGDKSGRELNIYHKLKDWMLAAGFEDVSLTVYTLPFSPWPRDPHLKALGKYQAVQLQQAIDSYSLRLYTQVLGWGSDVAKIHNAMVKRELRDKRLHAYVQTYSPTYPSSMALVLILTKSRVAVYGRKPLHF
;
A
#
# COMPACT_ATOMS: atom_id res chain seq x y z
N MET A 1 36.57 -55.84 77.20
CA MET A 1 37.86 -55.37 77.73
C MET A 1 38.15 -54.03 77.08
N VAL A 2 38.31 -53.00 77.93
CA VAL A 2 39.09 -51.74 77.81
C VAL A 2 39.43 -51.29 76.37
N SER A 3 39.13 -50.08 75.88
CA SER A 3 39.33 -48.77 76.51
C SER A 3 38.58 -47.66 75.75
N THR A 4 37.89 -46.78 76.48
CA THR A 4 37.88 -45.31 76.25
C THR A 4 38.86 -44.72 77.31
N PRO A 5 39.31 -43.43 77.30
CA PRO A 5 38.46 -42.28 76.97
C PRO A 5 39.11 -40.94 76.55
N HIS A 6 38.22 -39.97 76.30
CA HIS A 6 38.30 -38.55 76.71
C HIS A 6 39.32 -37.65 75.99
N GLU A 7 39.03 -36.39 75.67
CA GLU A 7 38.16 -35.34 76.25
C GLU A 7 38.26 -34.13 75.26
N ALA A 8 37.49 -33.05 75.22
CA ALA A 8 36.31 -32.49 75.90
C ALA A 8 35.88 -31.31 74.98
N SER A 9 34.59 -31.04 74.75
CA SER A 9 33.70 -30.21 75.59
C SER A 9 34.01 -28.70 75.47
N SER A 10 33.09 -27.75 75.28
CA SER A 10 31.69 -27.67 75.75
C SER A 10 30.91 -26.52 75.06
N ALA A 11 29.72 -26.84 74.49
CA ALA A 11 28.35 -26.37 74.87
C ALA A 11 28.12 -25.07 75.70
N PRO A 12 26.87 -24.55 75.86
CA PRO A 12 25.64 -24.47 75.04
C PRO A 12 24.90 -23.08 75.29
N PRO A 13 23.54 -22.89 75.31
CA PRO A 13 22.35 -23.49 74.65
C PRO A 13 21.36 -22.48 73.95
N GLU A 14 20.33 -23.03 73.27
CA GLU A 14 19.04 -22.48 72.77
C GLU A 14 18.11 -21.86 73.87
N PRO A 15 16.91 -21.20 73.65
CA PRO A 15 15.82 -21.61 72.69
C PRO A 15 14.75 -20.58 72.19
N SER A 16 13.83 -21.09 71.34
CA SER A 16 12.35 -20.81 71.22
C SER A 16 11.86 -19.48 70.57
N VAL A 17 10.79 -19.39 69.75
CA VAL A 17 9.41 -19.92 69.87
C VAL A 17 8.69 -20.00 68.47
N THR A 18 7.87 -21.04 68.25
CA THR A 18 6.87 -21.30 67.16
C THR A 18 5.50 -20.63 67.41
N PRO A 19 4.38 -20.84 66.64
CA PRO A 19 4.11 -21.22 65.23
C PRO A 19 3.16 -20.16 64.54
N THR A 20 2.74 -20.24 63.26
CA THR A 20 1.46 -20.85 62.81
C THR A 20 1.15 -20.51 61.33
N ASN A 21 0.84 -21.57 60.57
CA ASN A 21 -0.01 -21.74 59.37
C ASN A 21 -0.35 -20.61 58.36
N ALA A 22 -0.04 -20.95 57.10
CA ALA A 22 -0.92 -21.04 55.91
C ALA A 22 -1.60 -19.78 55.35
N GLU A 23 -1.26 -19.47 54.09
CA GLU A 23 -2.13 -19.42 52.89
C GLU A 23 -1.54 -18.48 51.83
N THR A 24 -1.48 -18.93 50.57
CA THR A 24 -1.23 -18.08 49.39
C THR A 24 -2.59 -17.65 48.83
N PRO A 25 -2.78 -16.38 48.38
CA PRO A 25 -2.97 -16.19 46.92
C PRO A 25 -2.53 -14.82 46.33
N ILE A 26 -1.95 -14.89 45.13
CA ILE A 26 -2.10 -14.07 43.89
C ILE A 26 -2.58 -12.59 43.94
N ASN A 27 -1.83 -11.74 43.20
CA ASN A 27 -2.16 -10.44 42.57
C ASN A 27 -2.32 -9.14 43.41
N ALA A 28 -1.38 -8.21 43.20
CA ALA A 28 -1.67 -6.77 43.11
C ALA A 28 -0.71 -6.11 42.10
N LEU A 29 -1.27 -5.44 41.09
CA LEU A 29 -0.59 -4.67 40.06
C LEU A 29 -0.18 -3.31 40.63
N ASP A 30 1.11 -2.98 40.58
CA ASP A 30 1.58 -1.61 40.81
C ASP A 30 1.29 -0.72 39.58
N PRO A 31 1.00 0.58 39.77
CA PRO A 31 0.68 1.48 38.65
C PRO A 31 1.94 1.87 37.85
N ILE A 32 1.82 1.80 36.52
CA ILE A 32 2.85 2.22 35.55
C ILE A 32 2.98 3.75 35.57
N ALA A 33 4.18 4.26 35.83
CA ALA A 33 4.50 5.69 35.82
C ALA A 33 4.62 6.23 34.38
N VAL A 34 4.18 7.48 34.18
CA VAL A 34 4.21 8.20 32.88
C VAL A 34 5.57 8.87 32.71
N ASP A 35 6.21 8.66 31.57
CA ASP A 35 7.52 9.25 31.23
C ASP A 35 7.34 10.66 30.65
N ASN A 36 8.06 11.63 31.23
CA ASN A 36 8.10 13.03 30.79
C ASN A 36 9.30 13.20 29.83
N PHE A 37 9.04 13.27 28.53
CA PHE A 37 10.05 13.65 27.56
C PHE A 37 10.28 15.17 27.62
N SER A 38 11.38 15.59 28.25
CA SER A 38 11.97 16.92 28.03
C SER A 38 13.29 16.77 27.27
N ASP A 39 13.41 17.55 26.20
CA ASP A 39 14.55 17.69 25.29
C ASP A 39 15.92 17.61 25.96
N ASP A 40 16.77 16.73 25.44
CA ASP A 40 18.22 16.93 25.40
C ASP A 40 18.82 15.96 24.37
N THR A 41 19.08 16.43 23.14
CA THR A 41 19.98 15.74 22.21
C THR A 41 20.96 16.74 21.58
N ASN A 42 22.13 16.84 22.22
CA ASN A 42 23.37 17.21 21.54
C ASN A 42 24.20 15.93 21.39
N SER A 43 24.23 15.36 20.20
CA SER A 43 25.25 14.39 19.81
C SER A 43 25.66 14.62 18.37
N VAL A 44 26.86 15.19 18.24
CA VAL A 44 27.64 15.35 17.02
C VAL A 44 27.98 13.97 16.46
N PHE A 45 27.41 13.66 15.30
CA PHE A 45 27.99 12.71 14.35
C PHE A 45 28.03 13.43 13.00
N GLU A 46 29.23 13.68 12.51
CA GLU A 46 29.47 14.14 11.14
C GLU A 46 29.03 13.03 10.19
N ASP A 47 27.94 13.28 9.48
CA ASP A 47 27.33 12.34 8.54
C ASP A 47 27.75 12.73 7.12
N ASP A 48 28.58 11.90 6.50
CA ASP A 48 29.05 12.05 5.12
C ASP A 48 28.07 11.35 4.15
N MET A 49 26.78 11.70 4.29
CA MET A 49 25.66 11.28 3.41
C MET A 49 24.79 12.50 3.07
N SER A 50 25.39 13.51 2.47
CA SER A 50 24.69 14.61 1.81
C SER A 50 24.22 14.16 0.44
N ASP A 51 22.90 14.12 0.23
CA ASP A 51 22.19 14.71 -0.93
C ASP A 51 20.69 14.33 -0.99
N LEU A 52 20.16 13.49 -0.09
CA LEU A 52 18.76 13.00 -0.16
C LEU A 52 17.78 13.56 0.89
N THR A 53 18.22 14.39 1.83
CA THR A 53 17.41 14.73 3.04
C THR A 53 16.95 16.18 3.16
N SER A 54 16.87 16.93 2.06
CA SER A 54 16.26 18.28 2.09
C SER A 54 14.74 18.21 1.82
N LEU A 55 13.96 17.82 2.83
CA LEU A 55 12.52 18.10 2.79
C LEU A 55 12.33 19.61 2.91
N SER A 56 11.86 20.28 1.85
CA SER A 56 11.46 21.68 1.94
C SER A 56 10.31 21.82 2.96
N SER A 57 10.32 22.86 3.80
CA SER A 57 9.25 23.10 4.80
C SER A 57 7.85 23.13 4.17
N SER A 58 7.77 23.52 2.89
CA SER A 58 6.52 23.55 2.12
C SER A 58 5.93 22.18 1.78
N VAL A 59 6.72 21.09 1.80
CA VAL A 59 6.22 19.72 1.57
C VAL A 59 5.48 19.17 2.81
N LEU A 60 5.75 19.73 3.99
CA LEU A 60 5.09 19.38 5.25
C LEU A 60 3.80 20.19 5.51
N GLU A 61 3.46 21.14 4.64
CA GLU A 61 2.23 21.93 4.77
C GLU A 61 1.03 21.14 4.25
N PHE A 62 0.29 20.53 5.17
CA PHE A 62 -0.97 19.82 4.87
C PHE A 62 -2.15 20.78 4.75
N GLU A 63 -3.13 20.41 3.91
CA GLU A 63 -4.42 21.06 3.85
C GLU A 63 -5.47 20.28 4.64
N TYR A 64 -6.43 21.00 5.22
CA TYR A 64 -7.56 20.40 5.91
C TYR A 64 -8.85 20.92 5.31
N GLU A 65 -9.66 20.00 4.78
CA GLU A 65 -10.98 20.31 4.27
C GLU A 65 -11.95 19.18 4.54
N ASN A 66 -13.24 19.50 4.72
CA ASN A 66 -14.30 18.53 4.95
C ASN A 66 -14.08 17.59 6.16
N GLY A 67 -13.12 17.88 7.04
CA GLY A 67 -12.73 17.05 8.18
C GLY A 67 -11.63 16.03 7.87
N ARG A 68 -10.95 16.16 6.72
CA ARG A 68 -9.88 15.26 6.25
C ARG A 68 -8.60 16.04 5.97
N ARG A 69 -7.44 15.38 6.07
CA ARG A 69 -6.11 15.94 5.75
C ARG A 69 -5.73 15.57 4.32
N TYR A 70 -5.16 16.52 3.58
CA TYR A 70 -4.71 16.33 2.20
C TYR A 70 -3.28 16.86 2.04
N CYS A 71 -2.61 16.38 0.99
CA CYS A 71 -1.31 16.89 0.60
C CYS A 71 -1.40 18.35 0.09
N SER A 72 -0.29 19.08 0.18
CA SER A 72 -0.16 20.49 -0.24
C SER A 72 -0.65 20.72 -1.69
N PRO A 73 -1.20 21.91 -2.03
CA PRO A 73 -1.62 22.25 -3.40
C PRO A 73 -0.54 22.12 -4.47
N ARG A 74 0.73 22.15 -4.07
CA ARG A 74 1.87 21.95 -4.98
C ARG A 74 2.00 20.50 -5.45
N SER A 75 1.31 19.55 -4.83
CA SER A 75 1.34 18.12 -5.14
C SER A 75 0.47 17.75 -6.36
N GLY A 76 0.52 18.56 -7.42
CA GLY A 76 0.03 18.16 -8.74
C GLY A 76 -1.48 17.96 -8.89
N GLY A 77 -2.30 18.46 -7.96
CA GLY A 77 -3.75 18.29 -8.04
C GLY A 77 -4.24 16.89 -7.62
N TYR A 78 -3.52 16.23 -6.71
CA TYR A 78 -3.97 15.01 -6.03
C TYR A 78 -5.20 15.29 -5.14
N MET A 79 -6.23 14.43 -5.27
CA MET A 79 -7.57 14.70 -4.72
C MET A 79 -7.94 13.80 -3.54
N MET A 80 -7.08 12.85 -3.15
CA MET A 80 -7.36 11.94 -2.04
C MET A 80 -6.73 12.44 -0.75
N PRO A 81 -7.32 12.12 0.41
CA PRO A 81 -6.74 12.46 1.70
C PRO A 81 -5.44 11.66 1.98
N ASN A 82 -4.74 12.03 3.05
CA ASN A 82 -3.56 11.31 3.57
C ASN A 82 -3.52 11.27 5.11
N ASP A 83 -4.67 11.51 5.76
CA ASP A 83 -4.87 11.32 7.20
C ASP A 83 -4.80 9.84 7.62
N GLU A 84 -4.82 9.62 8.94
CA GLU A 84 -4.69 8.31 9.57
C GLU A 84 -5.84 7.37 9.14
N GLU A 85 -7.06 7.89 8.95
CA GLU A 85 -8.18 7.11 8.44
C GLU A 85 -7.90 6.59 7.01
N GLU A 86 -7.25 7.40 6.17
CA GLU A 86 -6.86 6.96 4.83
C GLU A 86 -5.72 5.94 4.86
N GLN A 87 -4.75 6.11 5.76
CA GLN A 87 -3.67 5.16 5.95
C GLN A 87 -4.21 3.77 6.36
N ASP A 88 -5.13 3.71 7.33
CA ASP A 88 -5.82 2.48 7.72
C ASP A 88 -6.55 1.83 6.53
N ARG A 89 -7.19 2.64 5.67
CA ARG A 89 -7.87 2.15 4.46
C ARG A 89 -6.87 1.57 3.45
N MET A 90 -5.71 2.19 3.27
CA MET A 90 -4.65 1.72 2.38
C MET A 90 -4.05 0.40 2.87
N ASP A 91 -3.80 0.26 4.17
CA ASP A 91 -3.28 -0.98 4.76
C ASP A 91 -4.30 -2.12 4.64
N LEU A 92 -5.59 -1.83 4.84
CA LEU A 92 -6.66 -2.79 4.57
C LEU A 92 -6.73 -3.16 3.08
N THR A 93 -6.49 -2.21 2.18
CA THR A 93 -6.42 -2.46 0.73
C THR A 93 -5.23 -3.38 0.40
N HIS A 94 -4.08 -3.19 1.05
CA HIS A 94 -2.93 -4.07 0.91
C HIS A 94 -3.27 -5.52 1.34
N HIS A 95 -3.94 -5.70 2.49
CA HIS A 95 -4.39 -7.01 2.95
C HIS A 95 -5.36 -7.69 1.95
N ILE A 96 -6.30 -6.93 1.38
CA ILE A 96 -7.23 -7.45 0.37
C ILE A 96 -6.48 -7.92 -0.88
N TRP A 97 -5.47 -7.18 -1.34
CA TRP A 97 -4.63 -7.60 -2.46
C TRP A 97 -3.84 -8.88 -2.16
N LEU A 98 -3.23 -9.00 -0.97
CA LEU A 98 -2.58 -10.25 -0.56
C LEU A 98 -3.56 -11.43 -0.64
N MET A 99 -4.79 -11.25 -0.14
CA MET A 99 -5.81 -12.29 -0.23
C MET A 99 -6.15 -12.65 -1.68
N LEU A 100 -6.34 -11.66 -2.56
CA LEU A 100 -6.63 -11.87 -3.98
C LEU A 100 -5.49 -12.62 -4.70
N LEU A 101 -4.25 -12.36 -4.31
CA LEU A 101 -3.04 -12.95 -4.88
C LEU A 101 -2.61 -14.25 -4.18
N GLY A 102 -3.42 -14.80 -3.26
CA GLY A 102 -3.10 -16.04 -2.56
C GLY A 102 -1.91 -15.92 -1.59
N GLY A 103 -1.63 -14.72 -1.10
CA GLY A 103 -0.55 -14.40 -0.16
C GLY A 103 0.72 -13.85 -0.81
N GLU A 104 0.79 -13.78 -2.14
CA GLU A 104 1.93 -13.20 -2.83
C GLU A 104 1.83 -11.67 -2.97
N LEU A 105 2.98 -10.98 -2.97
CA LEU A 105 3.06 -9.53 -3.08
C LEU A 105 3.00 -9.03 -4.54
N TYR A 106 3.37 -9.90 -5.48
CA TYR A 106 3.43 -9.66 -6.92
C TYR A 106 3.28 -10.99 -7.66
N ASN A 107 2.94 -10.94 -8.95
CA ASN A 107 2.83 -12.11 -9.81
C ASN A 107 3.98 -12.25 -10.81
N ALA A 108 4.69 -11.16 -11.11
CA ALA A 108 5.84 -11.13 -12.02
C ALA A 108 6.86 -12.23 -11.66
N PRO A 109 7.41 -12.98 -12.63
CA PRO A 109 8.46 -13.98 -12.42
C PRO A 109 9.81 -13.27 -12.27
N ILE A 110 9.87 -12.44 -11.23
CA ILE A 110 11.10 -11.77 -10.82
C ILE A 110 12.11 -12.86 -10.47
N LYS A 111 13.36 -12.66 -10.89
CA LYS A 111 14.47 -13.56 -10.55
C LYS A 111 14.59 -13.66 -9.04
N SER A 112 15.22 -14.74 -8.54
CA SER A 112 15.41 -14.96 -7.11
C SER A 112 16.28 -13.92 -6.39
N SER A 113 16.89 -12.97 -7.10
CA SER A 113 17.72 -11.90 -6.52
C SER A 113 17.64 -10.63 -7.37
N PRO A 114 16.51 -9.90 -7.34
CA PRO A 114 16.46 -8.55 -7.90
C PRO A 114 17.43 -7.64 -7.14
N GLN A 115 17.92 -6.58 -7.80
CA GLN A 115 18.87 -5.66 -7.17
C GLN A 115 18.25 -4.31 -6.88
N ASN A 116 17.38 -3.80 -7.76
CA ASN A 116 16.74 -2.49 -7.60
C ASN A 116 15.24 -2.62 -7.91
N ILE A 117 14.40 -2.26 -6.96
CA ILE A 117 12.93 -2.31 -7.06
C ILE A 117 12.38 -0.92 -6.79
N LEU A 118 11.43 -0.45 -7.60
CA LEU A 118 10.72 0.81 -7.40
C LEU A 118 9.24 0.55 -7.12
N ASP A 119 8.70 1.16 -6.07
CA ASP A 119 7.27 1.21 -5.77
C ASP A 119 6.74 2.63 -5.96
N LEU A 120 5.86 2.81 -6.96
CA LEU A 120 5.33 4.11 -7.36
C LEU A 120 4.01 4.38 -6.63
N GLY A 121 3.92 5.54 -5.97
CA GLY A 121 2.77 5.89 -5.14
C GLY A 121 2.63 4.93 -3.97
N THR A 122 3.72 4.80 -3.19
CA THR A 122 3.87 3.76 -2.16
C THR A 122 2.88 3.91 -0.99
N GLY A 123 2.23 5.07 -0.83
CA GLY A 123 1.24 5.30 0.23
C GLY A 123 1.89 5.16 1.61
N THR A 124 1.41 4.24 2.45
CA THR A 124 2.02 3.96 3.77
C THR A 124 3.40 3.29 3.67
N GLY A 125 3.80 2.82 2.49
CA GLY A 125 5.04 2.08 2.30
C GLY A 125 4.94 0.59 2.62
N ILE A 126 3.77 0.10 3.05
CA ILE A 126 3.59 -1.29 3.53
C ILE A 126 4.02 -2.34 2.51
N TRP A 127 3.69 -2.14 1.22
CA TRP A 127 4.12 -3.07 0.18
C TRP A 127 5.63 -3.05 -0.03
N ALA A 128 6.23 -1.86 -0.07
CA ALA A 128 7.67 -1.71 -0.25
C ALA A 128 8.46 -2.34 0.91
N MET A 129 7.98 -2.18 2.16
CA MET A 129 8.57 -2.81 3.34
C MET A 129 8.51 -4.34 3.27
N ASP A 130 7.36 -4.91 2.92
CA ASP A 130 7.21 -6.37 2.76
C ASP A 130 8.14 -6.93 1.66
N ILE A 131 8.35 -6.17 0.58
CA ILE A 131 9.28 -6.52 -0.49
C ILE A 131 10.73 -6.43 -0.04
N ALA A 132 11.08 -5.40 0.74
CA ALA A 132 12.42 -5.24 1.30
C ALA A 132 12.77 -6.39 2.25
N GLU A 133 11.80 -6.87 3.03
CA GLU A 133 11.95 -8.08 3.86
C GLU A 133 12.06 -9.36 3.00
N LYS A 134 11.22 -9.50 1.97
CA LYS A 134 11.27 -10.66 1.05
C LYS A 134 12.57 -10.75 0.26
N PHE A 135 13.18 -9.62 -0.07
CA PHE A 135 14.44 -9.53 -0.82
C PHE A 135 15.50 -8.68 -0.10
N PRO A 136 16.17 -9.22 0.94
CA PRO A 136 17.20 -8.49 1.68
C PRO A 136 18.40 -8.06 0.83
N SER A 137 18.61 -8.69 -0.34
CA SER A 137 19.67 -8.32 -1.29
C SER A 137 19.28 -7.21 -2.26
N ALA A 138 17.99 -6.86 -2.34
CA ALA A 138 17.50 -5.82 -3.22
C ALA A 138 17.45 -4.50 -2.46
N HIS A 139 17.74 -3.41 -3.16
CA HIS A 139 17.41 -2.07 -2.73
C HIS A 139 16.01 -1.71 -3.22
N VAL A 140 15.12 -1.33 -2.30
CA VAL A 140 13.75 -0.93 -2.60
C VAL A 140 13.64 0.59 -2.45
N THR A 141 13.07 1.25 -3.45
CA THR A 141 12.75 2.67 -3.37
C THR A 141 11.23 2.82 -3.45
N GLY A 142 10.61 3.42 -2.44
CA GLY A 142 9.20 3.80 -2.46
C GLY A 142 9.06 5.30 -2.69
N THR A 143 8.28 5.71 -3.69
CA THR A 143 8.03 7.14 -3.95
C THR A 143 6.57 7.49 -3.66
N ASP A 144 6.36 8.62 -3.01
CA ASP A 144 5.02 9.20 -2.82
C ASP A 144 5.11 10.72 -2.71
N ILE A 145 4.03 11.43 -3.04
CA ILE A 145 3.93 12.88 -2.84
C ILE A 145 3.74 13.26 -1.37
N SER A 146 3.25 12.32 -0.55
CA SER A 146 2.95 12.54 0.87
C SER A 146 4.02 11.90 1.75
N PRO A 147 4.65 12.65 2.68
CA PRO A 147 5.58 12.11 3.67
C PRO A 147 4.84 11.44 4.83
N ILE A 148 4.24 10.28 4.59
CA ILE A 148 3.43 9.53 5.58
C ILE A 148 4.02 8.15 5.91
N GLN A 149 5.21 7.86 5.41
CA GLN A 149 5.87 6.58 5.60
C GLN A 149 6.64 6.54 6.94
N PRO A 150 6.85 5.34 7.53
CA PRO A 150 7.64 5.20 8.75
C PRO A 150 9.07 5.72 8.57
N THR A 151 9.62 6.33 9.63
CA THR A 151 11.03 6.79 9.65
C THR A 151 12.01 5.68 10.03
N TRP A 152 11.54 4.67 10.77
CA TRP A 152 12.35 3.52 11.17
C TRP A 152 12.07 2.33 10.26
N VAL A 153 12.94 2.11 9.28
CA VAL A 153 12.78 1.11 8.23
C VAL A 153 14.03 0.23 8.12
N ALA A 154 13.94 -0.86 7.34
CA ALA A 154 15.08 -1.71 7.06
C ALA A 154 16.17 -0.95 6.26
N PRO A 155 17.45 -1.35 6.35
CA PRO A 155 18.55 -0.63 5.70
C PRO A 155 18.57 -0.73 4.17
N ASN A 156 17.70 -1.57 3.57
CA ASN A 156 17.61 -1.79 2.13
C ASN A 156 16.37 -1.16 1.50
N ILE A 157 15.74 -0.20 2.19
CA ILE A 157 14.60 0.54 1.67
C ILE A 157 14.75 2.05 1.94
N ASP A 158 14.50 2.84 0.89
CA ASP A 158 14.42 4.30 0.97
C ASP A 158 13.02 4.77 0.57
N PHE A 159 12.48 5.74 1.31
CA PHE A 159 11.28 6.48 0.95
C PHE A 159 11.63 7.88 0.47
N ILE A 160 11.17 8.23 -0.72
CA ILE A 160 11.47 9.52 -1.37
C ILE A 160 10.17 10.27 -1.60
N VAL A 161 10.12 11.52 -1.14
CA VAL A 161 8.99 12.39 -1.40
C VAL A 161 9.12 12.97 -2.80
N GLU A 162 8.39 12.39 -3.75
CA GLU A 162 8.49 12.70 -5.17
C GLU A 162 7.13 12.54 -5.85
N ASP A 163 6.80 13.47 -6.75
CA ASP A 163 5.72 13.27 -7.70
C ASP A 163 6.21 12.38 -8.84
N PHE A 164 5.72 11.15 -8.88
CA PHE A 164 6.09 10.19 -9.92
C PHE A 164 5.72 10.64 -11.35
N GLU A 165 4.86 11.67 -11.51
CA GLU A 165 4.55 12.28 -12.80
C GLU A 165 5.62 13.29 -13.26
N SER A 166 6.48 13.75 -12.36
CA SER A 166 7.62 14.62 -12.66
C SER A 166 8.74 13.89 -13.41
N GLU A 167 9.75 14.64 -13.85
CA GLU A 167 10.92 14.08 -14.52
C GLU A 167 11.74 13.21 -13.55
N TRP A 168 11.90 11.93 -13.90
CA TRP A 168 12.66 10.98 -13.10
C TRP A 168 14.15 11.25 -13.22
N GLN A 169 14.83 11.37 -12.08
CA GLN A 169 16.30 11.49 -12.01
C GLN A 169 17.00 10.12 -11.96
N TYR A 170 16.23 9.03 -12.01
CA TYR A 170 16.77 7.68 -12.05
C TYR A 170 17.49 7.40 -13.36
N ARG A 171 18.45 6.48 -13.33
CA ARG A 171 19.13 6.04 -14.56
C ARG A 171 18.16 5.25 -15.44
N LEU A 172 18.29 5.41 -16.77
CA LEU A 172 17.61 4.54 -17.72
C LEU A 172 18.03 3.08 -17.51
N ASN A 173 17.10 2.14 -17.74
CA ASN A 173 17.35 0.69 -17.57
C ASN A 173 17.96 0.33 -16.20
N HIS A 174 17.43 0.88 -15.11
CA HIS A 174 17.98 0.70 -13.77
C HIS A 174 17.21 -0.31 -12.91
N PHE A 175 15.88 -0.32 -13.00
CA PHE A 175 15.06 -1.15 -12.12
C PHE A 175 14.86 -2.55 -12.69
N ASP A 176 15.04 -3.57 -11.84
CA ASP A 176 14.73 -4.96 -12.16
C ASP A 176 13.21 -5.19 -12.11
N PHE A 177 12.53 -4.47 -11.23
CA PHE A 177 11.09 -4.49 -11.07
C PHE A 177 10.56 -3.11 -10.71
N ILE A 178 9.45 -2.70 -11.33
CA ILE A 178 8.67 -1.53 -10.94
C ILE A 178 7.26 -2.01 -10.61
N HIS A 179 6.73 -1.58 -9.47
CA HIS A 179 5.37 -1.85 -9.02
C HIS A 179 4.59 -0.54 -8.90
N ALA A 180 3.29 -0.63 -9.18
CA ALA A 180 2.33 0.43 -8.94
C ALA A 180 0.99 -0.19 -8.52
N ARG A 181 0.26 0.46 -7.63
CA ARG A 181 -1.03 -0.07 -7.16
C ARG A 181 -2.02 1.04 -6.87
N CYS A 182 -3.24 0.86 -7.36
CA CYS A 182 -4.38 1.77 -7.12
C CYS A 182 -4.06 3.23 -7.50
N LEU A 183 -3.32 3.46 -8.59
CA LEU A 183 -2.95 4.80 -9.06
C LEU A 183 -4.00 5.40 -10.00
N ALA A 184 -5.08 4.67 -10.33
CA ALA A 184 -6.22 5.23 -11.04
C ALA A 184 -6.77 6.50 -10.33
N GLY A 185 -7.00 7.58 -11.09
CA GLY A 185 -7.34 8.89 -10.55
C GLY A 185 -6.14 9.72 -10.03
N CYS A 186 -4.93 9.16 -10.03
CA CYS A 186 -3.71 9.81 -9.55
C CYS A 186 -2.71 10.14 -10.66
N VAL A 187 -2.98 9.72 -11.90
CA VAL A 187 -2.12 9.96 -13.08
C VAL A 187 -2.92 10.75 -14.12
N ALA A 188 -2.33 11.82 -14.66
CA ALA A 188 -2.93 12.66 -15.69
C ALA A 188 -2.55 12.19 -17.11
N ASP A 189 -1.29 11.83 -17.33
CA ASP A 189 -0.79 11.30 -18.62
C ASP A 189 -0.33 9.86 -18.49
N TRP A 190 -1.28 8.92 -18.54
CA TRP A 190 -0.98 7.50 -18.49
C TRP A 190 -0.03 7.02 -19.61
N PRO A 191 -0.23 7.36 -20.91
CA PRO A 191 0.75 7.01 -21.95
C PRO A 191 2.18 7.47 -21.64
N GLY A 192 2.36 8.73 -21.23
CA GLY A 192 3.66 9.26 -20.85
C GLY A 192 4.25 8.58 -19.62
N PHE A 193 3.42 8.32 -18.60
CA PHE A 193 3.81 7.61 -17.39
C PHE A 193 4.29 6.18 -17.67
N ILE A 194 3.51 5.40 -18.43
CA ILE A 194 3.89 4.03 -18.83
C ILE A 194 5.16 4.04 -19.70
N ARG A 195 5.33 5.04 -20.58
CA ARG A 195 6.56 5.18 -21.36
C ARG A 195 7.77 5.45 -20.48
N ARG A 196 7.63 6.30 -19.47
CA ARG A 196 8.69 6.58 -18.50
C ARG A 196 9.09 5.34 -17.73
N ILE A 197 8.12 4.56 -17.25
CA ILE A 197 8.37 3.25 -16.61
C ILE A 197 9.18 2.36 -17.57
N TYR A 198 8.77 2.22 -18.83
CA TYR A 198 9.47 1.41 -19.83
C TYR A 198 10.94 1.84 -20.04
N ASP A 199 11.21 3.15 -20.02
CA ASP A 199 12.56 3.69 -20.22
C ASP A 199 13.49 3.38 -19.01
N HIS A 200 12.93 3.20 -17.81
CA HIS A 200 13.69 2.94 -16.58
C HIS A 200 13.72 1.47 -16.14
N VAL A 201 12.81 0.62 -16.62
CA VAL A 201 12.90 -0.84 -16.46
C VAL A 201 14.05 -1.40 -17.31
N LYS A 202 14.86 -2.28 -16.70
CA LYS A 202 15.94 -3.01 -17.39
C LYS A 202 15.41 -3.87 -18.55
N PRO A 203 16.21 -4.13 -19.59
CA PRO A 203 15.96 -5.24 -20.50
C PRO A 203 15.80 -6.56 -19.72
N GLY A 204 14.66 -7.24 -19.89
CA GLY A 204 14.31 -8.42 -19.11
C GLY A 204 13.82 -8.17 -17.67
N GLY A 205 13.58 -6.91 -17.28
CA GLY A 205 12.88 -6.53 -16.05
C GLY A 205 11.37 -6.44 -16.24
N TYR A 206 10.64 -6.21 -15.14
CA TYR A 206 9.18 -6.28 -15.10
C TYR A 206 8.56 -4.97 -14.63
N PHE A 207 7.35 -4.68 -15.14
CA PHE A 207 6.44 -3.70 -14.56
C PHE A 207 5.13 -4.40 -14.21
N GLU A 208 4.62 -4.18 -13.01
CA GLU A 208 3.34 -4.73 -12.55
C GLU A 208 2.46 -3.64 -11.96
N SER A 209 1.21 -3.58 -12.44
CA SER A 209 0.21 -2.64 -11.98
C SER A 209 -1.01 -3.39 -11.45
N HIS A 210 -1.43 -3.06 -10.23
CA HIS A 210 -2.62 -3.61 -9.58
C HIS A 210 -3.71 -2.54 -9.51
N GLU A 211 -4.77 -2.69 -10.27
CA GLU A 211 -5.82 -1.67 -10.36
C GLU A 211 -7.21 -2.24 -10.10
N SER A 212 -8.10 -1.42 -9.55
CA SER A 212 -9.52 -1.77 -9.39
C SER A 212 -10.35 -1.08 -10.46
N ALA A 213 -11.32 -1.78 -11.04
CA ALA A 213 -12.39 -1.10 -11.77
C ALA A 213 -13.17 -0.20 -10.82
N VAL A 214 -13.67 0.92 -11.36
CA VAL A 214 -14.60 1.80 -10.65
C VAL A 214 -16.01 1.24 -10.70
N TRP A 215 -16.42 0.69 -11.84
CA TRP A 215 -17.79 0.27 -12.08
C TRP A 215 -18.14 -1.02 -11.34
N ALA A 216 -19.16 -0.93 -10.48
CA ALA A 216 -19.70 -2.11 -9.81
C ALA A 216 -20.62 -2.87 -10.76
N ARG A 217 -20.72 -4.18 -10.51
CA ARG A 217 -21.59 -5.11 -11.23
C ARG A 217 -22.41 -5.92 -10.25
N SER A 218 -23.53 -6.44 -10.71
CA SER A 218 -24.33 -7.45 -10.01
C SER A 218 -24.98 -8.35 -11.05
N ASP A 219 -24.89 -9.67 -10.87
CA ASP A 219 -25.41 -10.63 -11.85
C ASP A 219 -26.92 -10.89 -11.68
N ASP A 220 -27.47 -10.63 -10.49
CA ASP A 220 -28.87 -10.82 -10.13
C ASP A 220 -29.73 -9.54 -10.24
N GLY A 221 -29.12 -8.46 -10.73
CA GLY A 221 -29.76 -7.15 -10.83
C GLY A 221 -30.06 -6.48 -9.48
N SER A 222 -29.42 -6.89 -8.38
CA SER A 222 -29.52 -6.23 -7.07
C SER A 222 -29.00 -4.79 -7.10
N LEU A 223 -28.00 -4.49 -7.93
CA LEU A 223 -27.52 -3.13 -8.18
C LEU A 223 -28.42 -2.43 -9.20
N LYS A 224 -29.17 -1.41 -8.74
CA LYS A 224 -30.10 -0.65 -9.58
C LYS A 224 -29.40 0.57 -10.19
N GLN A 225 -29.76 0.91 -11.44
CA GLN A 225 -29.11 2.01 -12.18
C GLN A 225 -29.29 3.40 -11.57
N GLY A 226 -30.34 3.59 -10.76
CA GLY A 226 -30.61 4.81 -9.99
C GLY A 226 -30.37 4.63 -8.48
N SER A 227 -29.52 3.70 -8.07
CA SER A 227 -29.09 3.60 -6.67
C SER A 227 -28.04 4.67 -6.35
N ALA A 228 -27.91 5.05 -5.08
CA ALA A 228 -26.92 6.02 -4.64
C ALA A 228 -25.49 5.56 -5.00
N LEU A 229 -25.20 4.26 -4.89
CA LEU A 229 -23.90 3.71 -5.31
C LEU A 229 -23.61 3.96 -6.80
N MET A 230 -24.59 3.74 -7.69
CA MET A 230 -24.40 4.00 -9.12
C MET A 230 -24.27 5.50 -9.42
N GLU A 231 -25.00 6.35 -8.71
CA GLU A 231 -24.86 7.81 -8.79
C GLU A 231 -23.47 8.26 -8.34
N TRP A 232 -22.96 7.70 -7.24
CA TRP A 232 -21.60 7.95 -6.74
C TRP A 232 -20.53 7.56 -7.77
N GLN A 233 -20.63 6.35 -8.36
CA GLN A 233 -19.69 5.91 -9.39
C GLN A 233 -19.71 6.83 -10.63
N LYS A 234 -20.89 7.26 -11.07
CA LYS A 234 -21.01 8.20 -12.20
C LYS A 234 -20.41 9.55 -11.86
N ALA A 235 -20.67 10.07 -10.67
CA ALA A 235 -20.19 11.38 -10.24
C ALA A 235 -18.66 11.42 -10.11
N ILE A 236 -18.03 10.42 -9.47
CA ILE A 236 -16.57 10.40 -9.33
C ILE A 236 -15.86 10.16 -10.67
N ASN A 237 -16.40 9.32 -11.56
CA ASN A 237 -15.84 9.14 -12.90
C ASN A 237 -15.91 10.44 -13.70
N PHE A 238 -17.07 11.11 -13.69
CA PHE A 238 -17.23 12.40 -14.36
C PHE A 238 -16.31 13.48 -13.79
N ALA A 239 -16.12 13.50 -12.46
CA ALA A 239 -15.17 14.41 -11.82
C ALA A 239 -13.72 14.11 -12.25
N GLY A 240 -13.32 12.83 -12.29
CA GLY A 240 -12.01 12.41 -12.77
C GLY A 240 -11.74 12.81 -14.23
N ASP A 241 -12.72 12.60 -15.11
CA ASP A 241 -12.63 13.03 -16.51
C ASP A 241 -12.47 14.55 -16.61
N LYS A 242 -13.22 15.31 -15.80
CA LYS A 242 -13.16 16.78 -15.78
C LYS A 242 -11.85 17.32 -15.19
N SER A 243 -11.21 16.59 -14.26
CA SER A 243 -9.91 16.94 -13.69
C SER A 243 -8.73 16.43 -14.53
N GLY A 244 -8.98 15.68 -15.60
CA GLY A 244 -7.94 15.06 -16.43
C GLY A 244 -7.26 13.86 -15.77
N ARG A 245 -7.82 13.33 -14.68
CA ARG A 245 -7.29 12.19 -13.93
C ARG A 245 -8.35 11.08 -13.90
N GLU A 246 -8.39 10.30 -14.97
CA GLU A 246 -9.40 9.25 -15.18
C GLU A 246 -9.26 8.14 -14.12
N LEU A 247 -10.39 7.72 -13.54
CA LEU A 247 -10.41 6.61 -12.56
C LEU A 247 -10.61 5.24 -13.24
N ASN A 248 -11.22 5.17 -14.42
CA ASN A 248 -11.60 3.91 -15.05
C ASN A 248 -10.63 3.45 -16.16
N ILE A 249 -9.35 3.31 -15.80
CA ILE A 249 -8.26 3.14 -16.77
C ILE A 249 -7.88 1.69 -17.09
N TYR A 250 -8.38 0.71 -16.31
CA TYR A 250 -7.92 -0.68 -16.36
C TYR A 250 -7.94 -1.31 -17.77
N HIS A 251 -8.93 -0.94 -18.58
CA HIS A 251 -9.13 -1.49 -19.92
C HIS A 251 -8.14 -0.93 -20.96
N LYS A 252 -7.45 0.18 -20.64
CA LYS A 252 -6.48 0.87 -21.49
C LYS A 252 -5.03 0.52 -21.14
N LEU A 253 -4.78 0.05 -19.91
CA LEU A 253 -3.43 -0.27 -19.42
C LEU A 253 -2.66 -1.19 -20.36
N LYS A 254 -3.30 -2.28 -20.81
CA LYS A 254 -2.66 -3.24 -21.71
C LYS A 254 -2.17 -2.57 -23.00
N ASP A 255 -3.02 -1.74 -23.60
CA ASP A 255 -2.70 -1.07 -24.86
C ASP A 255 -1.59 -0.02 -24.68
N TRP A 256 -1.60 0.71 -23.56
CA TRP A 256 -0.52 1.65 -23.23
C TRP A 256 0.81 0.95 -22.97
N MET A 257 0.80 -0.20 -22.29
CA MET A 257 2.01 -1.01 -22.07
C MET A 257 2.58 -1.52 -23.40
N LEU A 258 1.72 -2.06 -24.28
CA LEU A 258 2.13 -2.51 -25.62
C LEU A 258 2.68 -1.35 -26.46
N ALA A 259 2.01 -0.20 -26.44
CA ALA A 259 2.44 0.99 -27.17
C ALA A 259 3.79 1.54 -26.66
N ALA A 260 4.06 1.44 -25.36
CA ALA A 260 5.34 1.84 -24.78
C ALA A 260 6.49 0.89 -25.17
N GLY A 261 6.17 -0.35 -25.55
CA GLY A 261 7.15 -1.37 -25.98
C GLY A 261 7.31 -2.54 -25.01
N PHE A 262 6.47 -2.65 -23.97
CA PHE A 262 6.43 -3.88 -23.18
C PHE A 262 5.92 -5.02 -24.06
N GLU A 263 6.66 -6.12 -24.06
CA GLU A 263 6.22 -7.36 -24.70
C GLU A 263 5.34 -8.14 -23.72
N ASP A 264 4.57 -9.11 -24.21
CA ASP A 264 3.99 -10.17 -23.36
C ASP A 264 3.08 -9.69 -22.22
N VAL A 265 2.28 -8.67 -22.53
CA VAL A 265 1.36 -8.04 -21.58
C VAL A 265 0.15 -8.95 -21.29
N SER A 266 0.13 -9.49 -20.08
CA SER A 266 -0.99 -10.27 -19.53
C SER A 266 -1.89 -9.42 -18.63
N LEU A 267 -3.19 -9.75 -18.63
CA LEU A 267 -4.18 -9.12 -17.78
C LEU A 267 -4.97 -10.23 -17.09
N THR A 268 -5.00 -10.20 -15.77
CA THR A 268 -5.80 -11.14 -14.98
C THR A 268 -6.85 -10.39 -14.24
N VAL A 269 -8.01 -11.00 -14.15
CA VAL A 269 -9.19 -10.38 -13.57
C VAL A 269 -9.59 -11.18 -12.35
N TYR A 270 -9.64 -10.51 -11.21
CA TYR A 270 -10.13 -11.05 -9.96
C TYR A 270 -11.50 -10.43 -9.68
N THR A 271 -12.35 -11.19 -9.00
CA THR A 271 -13.65 -10.73 -8.56
C THR A 271 -13.54 -10.32 -7.10
N LEU A 272 -13.88 -9.06 -6.79
CA LEU A 272 -13.85 -8.50 -5.44
C LEU A 272 -15.27 -8.13 -5.00
N PRO A 273 -15.92 -8.96 -4.17
CA PRO A 273 -17.28 -8.72 -3.66
C PRO A 273 -17.32 -7.55 -2.70
N PHE A 274 -18.38 -6.73 -2.75
CA PHE A 274 -18.54 -5.58 -1.86
C PHE A 274 -18.98 -5.94 -0.44
N SER A 275 -19.52 -7.14 -0.26
CA SER A 275 -19.98 -7.65 1.03
C SER A 275 -19.87 -9.19 1.05
N PRO A 276 -19.99 -9.85 2.22
CA PRO A 276 -19.77 -11.29 2.37
C PRO A 276 -20.97 -12.14 1.90
N TRP A 277 -21.56 -11.77 0.77
CA TRP A 277 -22.69 -12.47 0.14
C TRP A 277 -22.32 -13.75 -0.64
N PRO A 278 -21.11 -13.90 -1.25
CA PRO A 278 -20.80 -15.10 -2.02
C PRO A 278 -20.86 -16.37 -1.17
N ARG A 279 -21.20 -17.51 -1.78
CA ARG A 279 -21.16 -18.81 -1.11
C ARG A 279 -19.74 -19.33 -0.91
N ASP A 280 -18.87 -19.05 -1.88
CA ASP A 280 -17.45 -19.42 -1.83
C ASP A 280 -16.79 -18.85 -0.56
N PRO A 281 -16.12 -19.69 0.26
CA PRO A 281 -15.54 -19.23 1.52
C PRO A 281 -14.47 -18.14 1.36
N HIS A 282 -13.67 -18.21 0.30
CA HIS A 282 -12.59 -17.26 0.06
C HIS A 282 -13.16 -15.89 -0.38
N LEU A 283 -14.06 -15.86 -1.36
CA LEU A 283 -14.75 -14.65 -1.79
C LEU A 283 -15.62 -14.06 -0.66
N LYS A 284 -16.22 -14.91 0.17
CA LYS A 284 -16.94 -14.45 1.37
C LYS A 284 -16.02 -13.75 2.37
N ALA A 285 -14.81 -14.28 2.59
CA ALA A 285 -13.81 -13.65 3.45
C ALA A 285 -13.35 -12.30 2.89
N LEU A 286 -12.98 -12.27 1.59
CA LEU A 286 -12.67 -11.02 0.87
C LEU A 286 -13.76 -9.97 1.04
N GLY A 287 -15.03 -10.37 0.85
CA GLY A 287 -16.18 -9.48 1.00
C GLY A 287 -16.35 -8.91 2.42
N LYS A 288 -15.81 -9.53 3.47
CA LYS A 288 -15.82 -8.95 4.82
C LYS A 288 -14.86 -7.77 4.93
N TYR A 289 -13.64 -7.93 4.44
CA TYR A 289 -12.62 -6.87 4.45
C TYR A 289 -13.01 -5.74 3.50
N GLN A 290 -13.46 -6.08 2.29
CA GLN A 290 -13.91 -5.10 1.32
C GLN A 290 -15.11 -4.28 1.82
N ALA A 291 -16.03 -4.87 2.59
CA ALA A 291 -17.14 -4.13 3.17
C ALA A 291 -16.68 -3.02 4.12
N VAL A 292 -15.59 -3.24 4.87
CA VAL A 292 -15.01 -2.21 5.75
C VAL A 292 -14.27 -1.17 4.91
N GLN A 293 -13.42 -1.63 3.99
CA GLN A 293 -12.61 -0.77 3.11
C GLN A 293 -13.49 0.20 2.32
N LEU A 294 -14.59 -0.27 1.74
CA LEU A 294 -15.49 0.56 0.95
C LEU A 294 -16.15 1.65 1.78
N GLN A 295 -16.47 1.39 3.05
CA GLN A 295 -17.10 2.42 3.90
C GLN A 295 -16.18 3.61 4.10
N GLN A 296 -14.87 3.40 4.17
CA GLN A 296 -13.88 4.47 4.21
C GLN A 296 -13.67 5.08 2.81
N ALA A 297 -13.53 4.24 1.79
CA ALA A 297 -13.26 4.65 0.42
C ALA A 297 -14.32 5.62 -0.14
N ILE A 298 -15.61 5.46 0.22
CA ILE A 298 -16.66 6.37 -0.25
C ILE A 298 -16.33 7.83 0.05
N ASP A 299 -15.79 8.15 1.23
CA ASP A 299 -15.45 9.53 1.58
C ASP A 299 -14.13 9.97 0.94
N SER A 300 -13.13 9.09 0.99
CA SER A 300 -11.79 9.38 0.45
C SER A 300 -11.83 9.72 -1.04
N TYR A 301 -12.58 8.96 -1.84
CA TYR A 301 -12.65 9.17 -3.29
C TYR A 301 -13.58 10.30 -3.73
N SER A 302 -14.56 10.72 -2.91
CA SER A 302 -15.60 11.62 -3.41
C SER A 302 -15.62 13.00 -2.80
N LEU A 303 -15.24 13.20 -1.53
CA LEU A 303 -15.49 14.47 -0.85
C LEU A 303 -14.86 15.65 -1.60
N ARG A 304 -13.54 15.60 -1.85
CA ARG A 304 -12.80 16.65 -2.56
C ARG A 304 -13.22 16.75 -4.04
N LEU A 305 -13.47 15.63 -4.72
CA LEU A 305 -13.98 15.64 -6.10
C LEU A 305 -15.36 16.32 -6.20
N TYR A 306 -16.26 16.04 -5.27
CA TYR A 306 -17.58 16.65 -5.24
C TYR A 306 -17.52 18.14 -4.97
N THR A 307 -16.75 18.57 -3.97
CA THR A 307 -16.72 19.98 -3.58
C THR A 307 -15.90 20.83 -4.54
N GLN A 308 -14.72 20.38 -4.96
CA GLN A 308 -13.80 21.18 -5.78
C GLN A 308 -14.08 21.08 -7.28
N VAL A 309 -14.50 19.90 -7.79
CA VAL A 309 -14.66 19.67 -9.24
C VAL A 309 -16.11 19.78 -9.69
N LEU A 310 -17.03 19.21 -8.91
CA LEU A 310 -18.46 19.21 -9.23
C LEU A 310 -19.22 20.40 -8.62
N GLY A 311 -18.62 21.12 -7.67
CA GLY A 311 -19.21 22.29 -7.02
C GLY A 311 -20.37 21.96 -6.07
N TRP A 312 -20.41 20.73 -5.55
CA TRP A 312 -21.42 20.34 -4.56
C TRP A 312 -21.11 21.01 -3.22
N GLY A 313 -22.16 21.40 -2.49
CA GLY A 313 -22.00 21.82 -1.09
C GLY A 313 -21.52 20.66 -0.22
N SER A 314 -20.65 20.93 0.76
CA SER A 314 -20.06 19.91 1.65
C SER A 314 -21.13 19.04 2.33
N ASP A 315 -22.20 19.65 2.83
CA ASP A 315 -23.29 18.91 3.48
C ASP A 315 -24.03 17.99 2.50
N VAL A 316 -24.25 18.45 1.27
CA VAL A 316 -24.89 17.65 0.21
C VAL A 316 -24.01 16.46 -0.15
N ALA A 317 -22.70 16.67 -0.31
CA ALA A 317 -21.72 15.62 -0.56
C ALA A 317 -21.72 14.55 0.55
N LYS A 318 -21.69 14.98 1.82
CA LYS A 318 -21.72 14.09 2.98
C LYS A 318 -23.02 13.32 3.11
N ILE A 319 -24.17 13.96 2.86
CA ILE A 319 -25.48 13.28 2.86
C ILE A 319 -25.51 12.20 1.77
N HIS A 320 -25.05 12.52 0.56
CA HIS A 320 -25.00 11.56 -0.53
C HIS A 320 -24.07 10.37 -0.18
N ASN A 321 -22.87 10.64 0.32
CA ASN A 321 -21.96 9.59 0.80
C ASN A 321 -22.60 8.70 1.88
N ALA A 322 -23.34 9.28 2.83
CA ALA A 322 -24.06 8.52 3.85
C ALA A 322 -25.14 7.60 3.24
N MET A 323 -25.83 8.04 2.19
CA MET A 323 -26.79 7.21 1.45
C MET A 323 -26.09 6.02 0.77
N VAL A 324 -24.96 6.25 0.13
CA VAL A 324 -24.14 5.20 -0.51
C VAL A 324 -23.65 4.18 0.54
N LYS A 325 -23.07 4.67 1.64
CA LYS A 325 -22.62 3.84 2.75
C LYS A 325 -23.73 2.97 3.33
N ARG A 326 -24.96 3.51 3.41
CA ARG A 326 -26.14 2.75 3.84
C ARG A 326 -26.51 1.65 2.85
N GLU A 327 -26.48 1.92 1.54
CA GLU A 327 -26.72 0.90 0.50
C GLU A 327 -25.69 -0.23 0.57
N LEU A 328 -24.40 0.10 0.74
CA LEU A 328 -23.33 -0.89 0.88
C LEU A 328 -23.47 -1.82 2.10
N ARG A 329 -24.26 -1.42 3.11
CA ARG A 329 -24.58 -2.26 4.28
C ARG A 329 -25.79 -3.18 4.04
N ASP A 330 -26.54 -2.98 2.96
CA ASP A 330 -27.67 -3.85 2.62
C ASP A 330 -27.15 -5.21 2.13
N LYS A 331 -27.43 -6.25 2.91
CA LYS A 331 -27.00 -7.63 2.60
C LYS A 331 -27.66 -8.21 1.34
N ARG A 332 -28.69 -7.56 0.81
CA ARG A 332 -29.36 -7.94 -0.44
C ARG A 332 -28.66 -7.36 -1.67
N LEU A 333 -27.69 -6.45 -1.48
CA LEU A 333 -26.86 -5.94 -2.55
C LEU A 333 -25.72 -6.93 -2.82
N HIS A 334 -25.82 -7.67 -3.91
CA HIS A 334 -24.82 -8.63 -4.37
C HIS A 334 -23.88 -7.98 -5.40
N ALA A 335 -23.34 -6.81 -5.03
CA ALA A 335 -22.42 -6.06 -5.87
C ALA A 335 -20.97 -6.56 -5.72
N TYR A 336 -20.21 -6.41 -6.79
CA TYR A 336 -18.77 -6.68 -6.85
C TYR A 336 -18.09 -5.76 -7.87
N VAL A 337 -16.76 -5.66 -7.81
CA VAL A 337 -15.92 -5.07 -8.87
C VAL A 337 -14.98 -6.12 -9.44
N GLN A 338 -14.46 -5.83 -10.63
CA GLN A 338 -13.33 -6.54 -11.18
C GLN A 338 -12.05 -5.79 -10.80
N THR A 339 -11.09 -6.48 -10.21
CA THR A 339 -9.73 -5.96 -10.00
C THR A 339 -8.76 -6.69 -10.91
N TYR A 340 -7.67 -6.01 -11.26
CA TYR A 340 -6.79 -6.44 -12.34
C TYR A 340 -5.35 -6.49 -11.86
N SER A 341 -4.68 -7.60 -12.15
CA SER A 341 -3.24 -7.76 -11.98
C SER A 341 -2.69 -8.63 -13.12
N PRO A 342 -1.50 -8.36 -13.67
CA PRO A 342 -0.82 -9.30 -14.58
C PRO A 342 -0.61 -10.67 -13.88
N THR A 343 -0.84 -11.81 -14.55
CA THR A 343 -0.49 -13.14 -13.99
C THR A 343 0.32 -14.00 -14.96
N TYR A 344 0.83 -15.11 -14.40
CA TYR A 344 1.56 -16.20 -15.03
C TYR A 344 0.92 -17.53 -14.61
N PRO A 345 0.68 -18.48 -15.53
CA PRO A 345 0.05 -19.74 -15.16
C PRO A 345 1.04 -20.71 -14.50
N SER A 346 0.65 -21.27 -13.36
CA SER A 346 1.14 -22.56 -12.89
C SER A 346 0.44 -23.67 -13.67
N SER A 347 1.16 -24.26 -14.62
CA SER A 347 0.81 -25.47 -15.41
C SER A 347 -0.46 -25.41 -16.29
N MET A 348 -0.24 -25.56 -17.61
CA MET A 348 -1.23 -25.78 -18.68
C MET A 348 -2.20 -24.64 -19.04
N ALA A 349 -1.64 -23.55 -19.59
CA ALA A 349 -2.23 -22.78 -20.70
C ALA A 349 -1.12 -21.92 -21.32
N LEU A 350 -1.16 -21.70 -22.63
CA LEU A 350 -0.11 -21.05 -23.44
C LEU A 350 0.31 -19.67 -22.87
N VAL A 351 1.62 -19.47 -22.74
CA VAL A 351 2.37 -18.50 -21.90
C VAL A 351 3.17 -17.52 -22.77
N LEU A 352 3.48 -16.29 -22.30
CA LEU A 352 4.63 -15.42 -22.70
C LEU A 352 4.58 -14.10 -21.85
N ILE A 353 5.40 -13.78 -20.81
CA ILE A 353 6.79 -13.21 -20.56
C ILE A 353 7.04 -11.67 -20.69
N LEU A 354 6.51 -10.83 -19.79
CA LEU A 354 6.81 -9.37 -19.75
C LEU A 354 8.33 -9.08 -19.73
N THR A 355 8.93 -8.75 -20.87
CA THR A 355 10.35 -8.37 -20.93
C THR A 355 10.57 -7.27 -21.95
N LYS A 356 11.40 -6.27 -21.59
CA LYS A 356 11.99 -5.35 -22.57
C LYS A 356 13.00 -6.15 -23.42
N SER A 357 12.78 -6.20 -24.73
CA SER A 357 13.50 -7.09 -25.65
C SER A 357 15.02 -6.91 -25.56
N ARG A 358 15.77 -8.02 -25.62
CA ARG A 358 17.23 -8.03 -25.77
C ARG A 358 17.65 -7.66 -27.19
N VAL A 359 17.32 -6.47 -27.70
CA VAL A 359 17.96 -6.03 -28.94
C VAL A 359 19.36 -5.54 -28.58
N ALA A 360 20.33 -6.43 -28.76
CA ALA A 360 21.75 -6.08 -28.78
C ALA A 360 21.94 -4.97 -29.81
N VAL A 361 22.44 -3.80 -29.37
CA VAL A 361 22.96 -2.77 -30.27
C VAL A 361 24.20 -3.36 -30.94
N TYR A 362 24.01 -4.07 -32.06
CA TYR A 362 25.10 -4.36 -32.98
C TYR A 362 25.46 -3.06 -33.69
N GLY A 363 26.58 -2.48 -33.27
CA GLY A 363 27.11 -1.24 -33.84
C GLY A 363 27.26 -1.32 -35.35
N ARG A 364 26.66 -0.35 -36.05
CA ARG A 364 27.02 -0.06 -37.44
C ARG A 364 28.36 0.70 -37.41
N LYS A 365 29.44 0.01 -37.78
CA LYS A 365 30.63 0.68 -38.30
C LYS A 365 30.26 1.46 -39.57
N PRO A 366 30.77 2.68 -39.78
CA PRO A 366 30.61 3.37 -41.05
C PRO A 366 31.45 2.66 -42.12
N LEU A 367 30.81 2.32 -43.23
CA LEU A 367 31.48 1.97 -44.48
C LEU A 367 31.94 3.28 -45.14
N HIS A 368 33.25 3.42 -45.28
CA HIS A 368 33.85 4.39 -46.19
C HIS A 368 33.47 4.06 -47.63
N PHE A 369 33.04 5.09 -48.38
CA PHE A 369 33.39 5.29 -49.78
C PHE A 369 33.64 6.77 -50.00
#